data_AF-A0A842YIF4-F1
#
_entry.id   AF-A0A842YIF4-F1
#
_cell.length_a   1.000
_cell.length_b   1.000
_cell.length_c   1.000
_cell.angle_alpha   90.00
_cell.angle_beta   90.00
_cell.angle_gamma   90.00
#
_symmetry.space_group_name_H-M   'P 1'
#
loop_
_entity.id
_entity.type
_entity.pdbx_description
1 polymer ?
#
loop_
_entity_poly.entity_id
_entity_poly.type
_entity_poly.pdbx_seq_one_letter_code
_entity_poly.pdbx_strand_id
1 'polypeptide(L)'
;IVEPEKHRAYCKPISAVKKGDLIVVGQRGVRVKHPERPREGLGVFEFMNSDVSPEKPVTSLIREIARSLKERAGNGGKIVVVAGPAVIHTGAAPYLARMIELGYVDSLLSGNALAVHDIESALYGTSLGVDLENSRVVNPRNHIATINQVLKAGSIKELVRNGKLTKGIFYQLIKHDVPFVLAGSIRDDGPLPEVVKCSNEAQRLYREQVKDADFVIMLASTLHSIAVGNMLSSRVKIICVDINPAVVTKLSDRGTSQAVGIVTDVGTFLPLLVNELEK
;
A
#
# COMPACT_ATOMS: atom_id res chain seq x y z
N ILE A 1 4.99 1.08 26.50
CA ILE A 1 5.71 2.00 27.42
C ILE A 1 4.69 2.87 28.13
N VAL A 2 4.91 3.13 29.42
CA VAL A 2 4.07 4.02 30.23
C VAL A 2 4.92 5.20 30.69
N GLU A 3 4.34 6.39 30.68
CA GLU A 3 4.93 7.60 31.23
C GLU A 3 3.95 8.18 32.27
N PRO A 4 4.04 7.75 33.55
CA PRO A 4 3.06 8.10 34.59
C PRO A 4 2.91 9.61 34.79
N GLU A 5 4.01 10.35 34.81
CA GLU A 5 4.03 11.80 34.99
C GLU A 5 3.26 12.56 33.91
N LYS A 6 3.16 11.98 32.71
CA LYS A 6 2.45 12.56 31.56
C LYS A 6 1.09 11.91 31.31
N HIS A 7 0.66 11.00 32.20
CA HIS A 7 -0.57 10.22 32.07
C HIS A 7 -0.78 9.61 30.68
N ARG A 8 0.30 9.08 30.07
CA ARG A 8 0.25 8.50 28.73
C ARG A 8 0.88 7.11 28.66
N ALA A 9 0.38 6.30 27.74
CA ALA A 9 0.97 5.03 27.38
C ALA A 9 0.90 4.85 25.85
N TYR A 10 1.90 4.20 25.29
CA TYR A 10 1.97 3.95 23.85
C TYR A 10 2.78 2.69 23.55
N CYS A 11 2.52 2.09 22.39
CA CYS A 11 3.24 0.92 21.92
C CYS A 11 4.56 1.32 21.27
N LYS A 12 5.64 0.61 21.62
CA LYS A 12 6.93 0.66 20.93
C LYS A 12 7.30 -0.76 20.51
N PRO A 13 7.92 -0.96 19.33
CA PRO A 13 8.57 -2.23 19.04
C PRO A 13 9.73 -2.45 20.02
N ILE A 14 10.06 -3.71 20.28
CA ILE A 14 11.14 -4.09 21.19
C ILE A 14 12.47 -3.43 20.81
N SER A 15 12.76 -3.28 19.51
CA SER A 15 13.96 -2.65 18.99
C SER A 15 14.06 -1.14 19.27
N ALA A 16 12.96 -0.48 19.62
CA ALA A 16 12.92 0.96 19.95
C ALA A 16 12.86 1.23 21.46
N VAL A 17 12.87 0.20 22.30
CA VAL A 17 12.89 0.32 23.76
C VAL A 17 14.26 0.82 24.21
N LYS A 18 14.28 1.80 25.11
CA LYS A 18 15.51 2.37 25.67
C LYS A 18 15.67 2.01 27.15
N LYS A 19 16.91 1.99 27.65
CA LYS A 19 17.18 1.86 29.08
C LYS A 19 16.44 2.98 29.84
N GLY A 20 15.68 2.60 30.87
CA GLY A 20 14.85 3.51 31.66
C GLY A 20 13.39 3.63 31.20
N ASP A 21 13.01 3.07 30.03
CA ASP A 21 11.61 2.99 29.64
C ASP A 21 10.82 2.11 30.65
N LEU A 22 9.70 2.62 31.16
CA LEU A 22 8.79 1.83 32.00
C LEU A 22 7.89 0.96 31.12
N ILE A 23 7.99 -0.35 31.32
CA ILE A 23 7.30 -1.38 30.52
C ILE A 23 6.15 -1.98 31.35
N VAL A 24 4.97 -2.13 30.74
CA VAL A 24 3.87 -2.87 31.36
C VAL A 24 4.24 -4.35 31.42
N VAL A 25 4.20 -4.94 32.62
CA VAL A 25 4.46 -6.36 32.86
C VAL A 25 3.20 -7.04 33.39
N GLY A 26 2.96 -8.28 32.96
CA GLY A 26 1.74 -9.02 33.29
C GLY A 26 0.47 -8.45 32.62
N GLN A 27 -0.70 -8.85 33.14
CA GLN A 27 -2.01 -8.48 32.57
C GLN A 27 -2.86 -7.59 33.50
N ARG A 28 -2.41 -7.39 34.75
CA ARG A 28 -3.16 -6.61 35.75
C ARG A 28 -3.24 -5.15 35.30
N GLY A 29 -4.45 -4.59 35.28
CA GLY A 29 -4.69 -3.20 34.88
C GLY A 29 -4.67 -2.96 33.35
N VAL A 30 -4.62 -4.03 32.54
CA VAL A 30 -4.70 -3.94 31.08
C VAL A 30 -6.11 -4.30 30.62
N ARG A 31 -6.73 -3.43 29.82
CA ARG A 31 -8.02 -3.71 29.15
C ARG A 31 -7.83 -3.62 27.64
N VAL A 32 -8.09 -4.72 26.94
CA VAL A 32 -8.05 -4.78 25.47
C VAL A 32 -9.46 -4.51 24.93
N LYS A 33 -9.60 -3.52 24.05
CA LYS A 33 -10.85 -3.22 23.34
C LYS A 33 -10.77 -3.75 21.91
N HIS A 34 -11.51 -4.81 21.63
CA HIS A 34 -11.63 -5.35 20.27
C HIS A 34 -12.61 -4.51 19.44
N PRO A 35 -12.50 -4.56 18.10
CA PRO A 35 -13.57 -4.10 17.21
C PRO A 35 -14.89 -4.80 17.56
N GLU A 36 -16.00 -4.09 17.38
CA GLU A 36 -17.33 -4.69 17.59
C GLU A 36 -17.55 -5.79 16.55
N ARG A 37 -17.94 -6.98 17.02
CA ARG A 37 -18.37 -8.07 16.14
C ARG A 37 -19.86 -7.89 15.85
N PRO A 38 -20.33 -8.17 14.62
CA PRO A 38 -21.76 -8.21 14.32
C PRO A 38 -22.47 -9.12 15.33
N ARG A 39 -23.56 -8.64 15.93
CA ARG A 39 -24.34 -9.41 16.93
C ARG A 39 -25.24 -10.47 16.27
N GLU A 40 -25.54 -10.30 14.99
CA GLU A 40 -26.31 -11.26 14.20
C GLU A 40 -25.34 -12.26 13.59
N GLY A 41 -25.44 -13.50 14.05
CA GLY A 41 -24.62 -14.61 13.58
C GLY A 41 -25.39 -15.47 12.61
N LEU A 42 -24.88 -15.54 11.38
CA LEU A 42 -24.64 -16.76 10.61
C LEU A 42 -25.63 -17.90 10.91
N GLY A 43 -26.58 -18.12 10.00
CA GLY A 43 -27.46 -19.27 10.06
C GLY A 43 -26.66 -20.57 10.23
N VAL A 44 -27.28 -21.58 10.84
CA VAL A 44 -26.69 -22.93 11.06
C VAL A 44 -26.11 -23.53 9.77
N PHE A 45 -26.57 -23.04 8.62
CA PHE A 45 -26.10 -23.41 7.30
C PHE A 45 -26.07 -22.18 6.36
N GLU A 46 -24.91 -21.87 5.80
CA GLU A 46 -24.72 -20.78 4.83
C GLU A 46 -23.68 -21.14 3.78
N PHE A 47 -23.87 -20.62 2.56
CA PHE A 47 -22.90 -20.73 1.46
C PHE A 47 -22.09 -19.43 1.34
N MET A 48 -20.87 -19.52 0.80
CA MET A 48 -20.03 -18.35 0.44
C MET A 48 -19.56 -17.47 1.62
N ASN A 49 -19.58 -18.00 2.84
CA ASN A 49 -19.14 -17.30 4.05
C ASN A 49 -17.61 -17.37 4.30
N SER A 50 -16.80 -17.82 3.33
CA SER A 50 -15.35 -17.80 3.49
C SER A 50 -14.84 -16.36 3.46
N ASP A 51 -13.94 -15.99 4.37
CA ASP A 51 -13.36 -14.64 4.41
C ASP A 51 -12.61 -14.31 3.10
N VAL A 52 -11.94 -15.32 2.53
CA VAL A 52 -11.12 -15.22 1.32
C VAL A 52 -11.66 -16.17 0.25
N SER A 53 -12.19 -15.63 -0.84
CA SER A 53 -12.62 -16.41 -2.01
C SER A 53 -12.59 -15.56 -3.30
N PRO A 54 -12.15 -16.13 -4.43
CA PRO A 54 -12.26 -15.49 -5.74
C PRO A 54 -13.70 -15.45 -6.28
N GLU A 55 -14.60 -16.25 -5.71
CA GLU A 55 -15.98 -16.41 -6.21
C GLU A 55 -16.97 -15.43 -5.56
N LYS A 56 -16.49 -14.30 -5.01
CA LYS A 56 -17.36 -13.26 -4.46
C LYS A 56 -17.76 -12.24 -5.54
N PRO A 57 -18.95 -11.60 -5.45
CA PRO A 57 -19.35 -10.53 -6.37
C PRO A 57 -18.48 -9.27 -6.26
N VAL A 58 -17.32 -9.27 -6.93
CA VAL A 58 -16.28 -8.23 -6.81
C VAL A 58 -16.81 -6.82 -7.15
N THR A 59 -17.65 -6.68 -8.18
CA THR A 59 -18.16 -5.37 -8.62
C THR A 59 -19.01 -4.67 -7.57
N SER A 60 -19.86 -5.41 -6.85
CA SER A 60 -20.67 -4.86 -5.76
C SER A 60 -19.79 -4.39 -4.59
N LEU A 61 -18.77 -5.18 -4.27
CA LEU A 61 -17.80 -4.85 -3.23
C LEU A 61 -16.97 -3.60 -3.60
N ILE A 62 -16.56 -3.46 -4.86
CA ILE A 62 -15.85 -2.27 -5.36
C ILE A 62 -16.70 -1.00 -5.16
N ARG A 63 -18.01 -1.04 -5.44
CA ARG A 63 -18.90 0.11 -5.24
C ARG A 63 -19.00 0.51 -3.76
N GLU A 64 -19.07 -0.48 -2.87
CA GLU A 64 -19.10 -0.23 -1.42
C GLU A 64 -17.79 0.36 -0.91
N ILE A 65 -16.66 -0.15 -1.41
CA ILE A 65 -15.33 0.39 -1.13
C ILE A 65 -15.24 1.84 -1.63
N ALA A 66 -15.62 2.11 -2.87
CA ALA A 66 -15.59 3.45 -3.44
C ALA A 66 -16.44 4.43 -2.60
N ARG A 67 -17.65 4.03 -2.19
CA ARG A 67 -18.51 4.83 -1.31
C ARG A 67 -17.84 5.12 0.04
N SER A 68 -17.24 4.11 0.65
CA SER A 68 -16.55 4.23 1.93
C SER A 68 -15.33 5.15 1.85
N LEU A 69 -14.57 5.08 0.76
CA LEU A 69 -13.43 5.95 0.51
C LEU A 69 -13.87 7.40 0.28
N LYS A 70 -14.95 7.64 -0.49
CA LYS A 70 -15.55 8.97 -0.67
C LYS A 70 -15.98 9.61 0.63
N GLU A 71 -16.77 8.87 1.42
CA GLU A 71 -17.24 9.34 2.71
C GLU A 71 -16.06 9.66 3.62
N ARG A 72 -15.03 8.83 3.63
CA ARG A 72 -13.88 9.05 4.49
C ARG A 72 -13.02 10.24 4.04
N ALA A 73 -12.76 10.37 2.75
CA ALA A 73 -12.04 11.50 2.18
C ALA A 73 -12.77 12.82 2.46
N GLY A 74 -14.10 12.85 2.29
CA GLY A 74 -14.93 14.01 2.64
C GLY A 74 -14.88 14.41 4.12
N ASN A 75 -14.55 13.47 5.01
CA ASN A 75 -14.38 13.69 6.44
C ASN A 75 -12.92 13.96 6.87
N GLY A 76 -12.00 14.19 5.92
CA GLY A 76 -10.59 14.44 6.19
C GLY A 76 -9.82 13.22 6.70
N GLY A 77 -10.28 12.03 6.34
CA GLY A 77 -9.64 10.78 6.74
C GLY A 77 -8.46 10.38 5.89
N LYS A 78 -7.53 9.66 6.49
CA LYS A 78 -6.25 9.29 5.89
C LYS A 78 -6.32 7.92 5.21
N ILE A 79 -5.99 7.88 3.92
CA ILE A 79 -5.93 6.71 3.06
C ILE A 79 -4.47 6.46 2.66
N VAL A 80 -3.93 5.31 3.09
CA VAL A 80 -2.58 4.88 2.72
C VAL A 80 -2.66 3.75 1.69
N VAL A 81 -1.89 3.86 0.63
CA VAL A 81 -1.78 2.81 -0.39
C VAL A 81 -0.47 2.05 -0.22
N VAL A 82 -0.55 0.73 -0.27
CA VAL A 82 0.61 -0.17 -0.34
C VAL A 82 0.57 -0.84 -1.70
N ALA A 83 1.57 -0.65 -2.55
CA ALA A 83 1.52 -1.14 -3.92
C ALA A 83 2.78 -1.93 -4.32
N GLY A 84 2.60 -2.99 -5.10
CA GLY A 84 3.67 -3.78 -5.71
C GLY A 84 3.81 -3.52 -7.21
N PRO A 85 4.91 -3.96 -7.84
CA PRO A 85 5.19 -3.70 -9.26
C PRO A 85 4.17 -4.32 -10.22
N ALA A 86 3.41 -5.31 -9.76
CA ALA A 86 2.30 -5.88 -10.53
C ALA A 86 1.26 -4.84 -10.95
N VAL A 87 1.07 -3.75 -10.17
CA VAL A 87 0.23 -2.60 -10.56
C VAL A 87 0.67 -2.01 -11.90
N ILE A 88 1.97 -2.01 -12.19
CA ILE A 88 2.51 -1.52 -13.47
C ILE A 88 2.33 -2.58 -14.56
N HIS A 89 2.73 -3.82 -14.25
CA HIS A 89 2.72 -4.92 -15.23
C HIS A 89 1.33 -5.25 -15.76
N THR A 90 0.28 -5.00 -14.98
CA THR A 90 -1.12 -5.21 -15.39
C THR A 90 -1.76 -3.97 -16.03
N GLY A 91 -1.00 -2.90 -16.28
CA GLY A 91 -1.50 -1.68 -16.90
C GLY A 91 -2.34 -0.79 -15.98
N ALA A 92 -2.33 -1.04 -14.66
CA ALA A 92 -3.15 -0.30 -13.70
C ALA A 92 -2.54 1.04 -13.24
N ALA A 93 -1.28 1.32 -13.61
CA ALA A 93 -0.56 2.52 -13.20
C ALA A 93 -1.30 3.85 -13.45
N PRO A 94 -1.94 4.08 -14.63
CA PRO A 94 -2.69 5.31 -14.88
C PRO A 94 -3.84 5.53 -13.90
N TYR A 95 -4.48 4.46 -13.44
CA TYR A 95 -5.60 4.53 -12.51
C TYR A 95 -5.13 4.83 -11.09
N LEU A 96 -4.03 4.23 -10.63
CA LEU A 96 -3.45 4.62 -9.34
C LEU A 96 -2.94 6.07 -9.37
N ALA A 97 -2.32 6.51 -10.47
CA ALA A 97 -1.93 7.90 -10.67
C ALA A 97 -3.15 8.85 -10.64
N ARG A 98 -4.27 8.44 -11.25
CA ARG A 98 -5.53 9.18 -11.20
C ARG A 98 -6.12 9.25 -9.80
N MET A 99 -6.06 8.15 -9.04
CA MET A 99 -6.51 8.11 -7.65
C MET A 99 -5.73 9.09 -6.75
N ILE A 100 -4.42 9.25 -7.00
CA ILE A 100 -3.57 10.26 -6.34
C ILE A 100 -3.99 11.67 -6.75
N GLU A 101 -4.18 11.92 -8.06
CA GLU A 101 -4.62 13.23 -8.58
C GLU A 101 -5.97 13.68 -8.01
N LEU A 102 -6.89 12.73 -7.80
CA LEU A 102 -8.21 12.96 -7.19
C LEU A 102 -8.15 13.15 -5.66
N GLY A 103 -6.99 13.00 -5.03
CA GLY A 103 -6.81 13.20 -3.59
C GLY A 103 -7.25 12.02 -2.71
N TYR A 104 -7.36 10.81 -3.26
CA TYR A 104 -7.71 9.60 -2.50
C TYR A 104 -6.48 8.84 -1.96
N VAL A 105 -5.29 9.43 -2.01
CA VAL A 105 -4.04 8.82 -1.53
C VAL A 105 -3.25 9.85 -0.74
N ASP A 106 -3.17 9.67 0.57
CA ASP A 106 -2.41 10.53 1.48
C ASP A 106 -0.97 10.03 1.69
N SER A 107 -0.70 8.75 1.40
CA SER A 107 0.66 8.22 1.39
C SER A 107 0.77 6.94 0.56
N LEU A 108 1.94 6.74 -0.05
CA LEU A 108 2.27 5.51 -0.77
C LEU A 108 3.45 4.76 -0.13
N LEU A 109 3.28 3.47 0.15
CA LEU A 109 4.30 2.57 0.66
C LEU A 109 4.63 1.51 -0.38
N SER A 110 5.90 1.43 -0.78
CA SER A 110 6.32 0.47 -1.82
C SER A 110 7.82 0.13 -1.77
N GLY A 111 8.33 -0.53 -2.79
CA GLY A 111 9.75 -0.82 -2.97
C GLY A 111 10.29 -0.23 -4.27
N ASN A 112 11.59 -0.42 -4.49
CA ASN A 112 12.31 0.05 -5.67
C ASN A 112 11.61 -0.36 -6.98
N ALA A 113 11.14 -1.61 -7.08
CA ALA A 113 10.56 -2.16 -8.30
C ALA A 113 9.33 -1.38 -8.81
N LEU A 114 8.39 -0.99 -7.94
CA LEU A 114 7.23 -0.20 -8.37
C LEU A 114 7.70 1.14 -8.98
N ALA A 115 8.63 1.81 -8.30
CA ALA A 115 9.13 3.11 -8.74
C ALA A 115 9.87 3.03 -10.07
N VAL A 116 10.77 2.05 -10.22
CA VAL A 116 11.50 1.87 -11.48
C VAL A 116 10.54 1.56 -12.61
N HIS A 117 9.59 0.65 -12.43
CA HIS A 117 8.68 0.27 -13.51
C HIS A 117 7.66 1.36 -13.86
N ASP A 118 7.19 2.15 -12.89
CA ASP A 118 6.34 3.32 -13.18
C ASP A 118 7.08 4.34 -14.04
N ILE A 119 8.32 4.68 -13.67
CA ILE A 119 9.15 5.62 -14.41
C ILE A 119 9.54 5.03 -15.77
N GLU A 120 9.84 3.73 -15.86
CA GLU A 120 10.12 3.03 -17.12
C GLU A 120 8.93 3.15 -18.08
N SER A 121 7.71 2.90 -17.58
CA SER A 121 6.47 3.02 -18.34
C SER A 121 6.25 4.47 -18.78
N ALA A 122 6.54 5.44 -17.91
CA ALA A 122 6.40 6.85 -18.24
C ALA A 122 7.39 7.32 -19.32
N LEU A 123 8.64 6.86 -19.27
CA LEU A 123 9.71 7.27 -20.18
C LEU A 123 9.72 6.51 -21.51
N TYR A 124 9.39 5.22 -21.48
CA TYR A 124 9.60 4.29 -22.58
C TYR A 124 8.36 3.53 -23.02
N GLY A 125 7.23 3.65 -22.29
CA GLY A 125 6.01 2.88 -22.57
C GLY A 125 6.12 1.38 -22.25
N THR A 126 7.18 0.97 -21.54
CA THR A 126 7.44 -0.44 -21.21
C THR A 126 7.51 -0.72 -19.72
N SER A 127 7.32 -1.98 -19.36
CA SER A 127 7.67 -2.51 -18.04
C SER A 127 8.44 -3.81 -18.21
N LEU A 128 9.66 -3.90 -17.65
CA LEU A 128 10.61 -4.99 -17.94
C LEU A 128 10.92 -5.12 -19.44
N GLY A 129 10.90 -4.01 -20.17
CA GLY A 129 11.08 -3.99 -21.62
C GLY A 129 9.91 -4.55 -22.43
N VAL A 130 8.78 -4.87 -21.81
CA VAL A 130 7.53 -5.29 -22.48
C VAL A 130 6.62 -4.08 -22.66
N ASP A 131 6.14 -3.86 -23.89
CA ASP A 131 5.12 -2.87 -24.22
C ASP A 131 3.80 -3.23 -23.52
N LEU A 132 3.26 -2.29 -22.74
CA LEU A 132 2.06 -2.52 -21.93
C LEU A 132 0.77 -2.58 -22.76
N GLU A 133 0.74 -2.00 -23.96
CA GLU A 133 -0.44 -2.00 -24.83
C GLU A 133 -0.51 -3.29 -25.66
N ASN A 134 0.63 -3.74 -26.17
CA ASN A 134 0.71 -4.82 -27.16
C ASN A 134 1.30 -6.12 -26.59
N SER A 135 1.77 -6.12 -25.34
CA SER A 135 2.40 -7.27 -24.68
C SER A 135 3.59 -7.86 -25.45
N ARG A 136 4.35 -7.02 -26.16
CA ARG A 136 5.53 -7.41 -26.95
C ARG A 136 6.82 -6.94 -26.29
N VAL A 137 7.86 -7.75 -26.34
CA VAL A 137 9.20 -7.33 -25.88
C VAL A 137 9.76 -6.30 -26.87
N VAL A 138 10.05 -5.09 -26.38
CA VAL A 138 10.61 -3.98 -27.15
C VAL A 138 12.09 -3.83 -26.86
N ASN A 139 12.45 -3.59 -25.59
CA ASN A 139 13.84 -3.39 -25.21
C ASN A 139 14.08 -3.75 -23.73
N PRO A 140 14.75 -4.87 -23.43
CA PRO A 140 15.01 -5.30 -22.06
C PRO A 140 15.95 -4.35 -21.29
N ARG A 141 16.64 -3.43 -21.97
CA ARG A 141 17.54 -2.46 -21.34
C ARG A 141 16.80 -1.27 -20.72
N ASN A 142 15.50 -1.07 -21.03
CA ASN A 142 14.73 0.08 -20.57
C ASN A 142 14.70 0.18 -19.03
N HIS A 143 14.60 -0.95 -18.34
CA HIS A 143 14.66 -1.03 -16.87
C HIS A 143 15.94 -0.40 -16.30
N ILE A 144 17.11 -0.87 -16.76
CA ILE A 144 18.42 -0.36 -16.31
C ILE A 144 18.66 1.08 -16.79
N ALA A 145 18.21 1.42 -18.00
CA ALA A 145 18.28 2.78 -18.52
C ALA A 145 17.48 3.76 -17.64
N THR A 146 16.30 3.34 -17.17
CA THR A 146 15.46 4.13 -16.25
C THR A 146 16.18 4.42 -14.95
N ILE A 147 16.74 3.39 -14.30
CA ILE A 147 17.53 3.54 -13.07
C ILE A 147 18.66 4.55 -13.29
N ASN A 148 19.40 4.41 -14.39
CA ASN A 148 20.47 5.34 -14.75
C ASN A 148 19.99 6.77 -14.99
N GLN A 149 18.79 6.99 -15.56
CA GLN A 149 18.24 8.34 -15.74
C GLN A 149 17.92 9.00 -14.40
N VAL A 150 17.31 8.27 -13.47
CA VAL A 150 17.01 8.80 -12.13
C VAL A 150 18.31 9.09 -11.36
N LEU A 151 19.29 8.17 -11.42
CA LEU A 151 20.59 8.38 -10.80
C LEU A 151 21.31 9.62 -11.35
N LYS A 152 21.26 9.83 -12.67
CA LYS A 152 21.83 11.03 -13.32
C LYS A 152 21.10 12.31 -12.93
N ALA A 153 19.79 12.25 -12.72
CA ALA A 153 19.01 13.39 -12.23
C ALA A 153 19.25 13.66 -10.73
N GLY A 154 19.71 12.65 -9.98
CA GLY A 154 19.96 12.72 -8.54
C GLY A 154 18.76 12.37 -7.67
N SER A 155 17.54 12.47 -8.19
CA SER A 155 16.30 12.03 -7.55
C SER A 155 15.15 11.95 -8.56
N ILE A 156 14.08 11.25 -8.20
CA ILE A 156 12.80 11.27 -8.92
C ILE A 156 12.24 12.70 -8.94
N LYS A 157 12.37 13.46 -7.84
CA LYS A 157 11.94 14.87 -7.76
C LYS A 157 12.63 15.75 -8.80
N GLU A 158 13.94 15.60 -8.95
CA GLU A 158 14.70 16.31 -9.99
C GLU A 158 14.33 15.85 -11.40
N LEU A 159 14.00 14.56 -11.58
CA LEU A 159 13.52 14.03 -12.86
C LEU A 159 12.15 14.62 -13.27
N VAL A 160 11.29 14.94 -12.31
CA VAL A 160 10.06 15.69 -12.57
C VAL A 160 10.37 17.16 -12.86
N ARG A 161 11.20 17.81 -12.03
CA ARG A 161 11.55 19.23 -12.17
C ARG A 161 12.20 19.57 -13.51
N ASN A 162 13.04 18.68 -14.03
CA ASN A 162 13.71 18.87 -15.33
C ASN A 162 12.83 18.47 -16.54
N GLY A 163 11.57 18.10 -16.30
CA GLY A 163 10.59 17.81 -17.35
C GLY A 163 10.76 16.45 -18.05
N LYS A 164 11.67 15.58 -17.58
CA LYS A 164 11.84 14.23 -18.16
C LYS A 164 10.72 13.29 -17.73
N LEU A 165 10.26 13.38 -16.48
CA LEU A 165 9.13 12.62 -15.96
C LEU A 165 7.89 13.51 -15.91
N THR A 166 6.93 13.26 -16.82
CA THR A 166 5.74 14.11 -17.01
C THR A 166 4.41 13.42 -16.72
N LYS A 167 4.44 12.12 -16.40
CA LYS A 167 3.28 11.28 -16.11
C LYS A 167 3.67 10.09 -15.22
N GLY A 168 2.69 9.35 -14.74
CA GLY A 168 2.89 8.16 -13.88
C GLY A 168 2.57 8.43 -12.42
N ILE A 169 2.62 7.37 -11.62
CA ILE A 169 2.34 7.41 -10.17
C ILE A 169 3.29 8.38 -9.48
N PHE A 170 4.60 8.26 -9.71
CA PHE A 170 5.59 9.07 -8.99
C PHE A 170 5.58 10.54 -9.42
N TYR A 171 5.22 10.81 -10.68
CA TYR A 171 4.94 12.18 -11.12
C TYR A 171 3.79 12.80 -10.31
N GLN A 172 2.67 12.08 -10.16
CA GLN A 172 1.52 12.60 -9.41
C GLN A 172 1.83 12.74 -7.92
N LEU A 173 2.57 11.80 -7.31
CA LEU A 173 3.00 11.94 -5.92
C LEU A 173 3.80 13.23 -5.69
N ILE A 174 4.75 13.54 -6.58
CA ILE A 174 5.58 14.75 -6.47
C ILE A 174 4.76 16.02 -6.75
N LYS A 175 3.89 15.99 -7.75
CA LYS A 175 3.07 17.14 -8.14
C LYS A 175 2.06 17.52 -7.05
N HIS A 176 1.51 16.54 -6.35
CA HIS A 176 0.50 16.71 -5.31
C HIS A 176 1.09 16.70 -3.88
N ASP A 177 2.42 16.69 -3.73
CA ASP A 177 3.14 16.63 -2.46
C ASP A 177 2.70 15.47 -1.54
N VAL A 178 2.38 14.32 -2.15
CA VAL A 178 1.98 13.11 -1.43
C VAL A 178 3.24 12.34 -0.99
N PRO A 179 3.44 12.13 0.32
CA PRO A 179 4.63 11.43 0.82
C PRO A 179 4.63 9.96 0.42
N PHE A 180 5.81 9.46 0.08
CA PHE A 180 6.02 8.04 -0.19
C PHE A 180 7.27 7.51 0.49
N VAL A 181 7.30 6.20 0.74
CA VAL A 181 8.47 5.51 1.28
C VAL A 181 8.76 4.29 0.42
N LEU A 182 10.01 4.21 -0.07
CA LEU A 182 10.51 3.08 -0.83
C LEU A 182 11.42 2.24 0.04
N ALA A 183 10.91 1.11 0.53
CA ALA A 183 11.71 0.17 1.31
C ALA A 183 12.58 -0.69 0.37
N GLY A 184 13.88 -0.72 0.64
CA GLY A 184 14.83 -1.55 -0.11
C GLY A 184 14.64 -3.04 0.11
N SER A 185 15.00 -3.83 -0.89
CA SER A 185 14.98 -5.28 -0.88
C SER A 185 16.27 -5.86 -1.43
N ILE A 186 16.59 -7.10 -1.05
CA ILE A 186 17.77 -7.83 -1.54
C ILE A 186 17.74 -8.10 -3.05
N ARG A 187 16.61 -7.85 -3.72
CA ARG A 187 16.43 -8.03 -5.17
C ARG A 187 16.66 -6.76 -5.98
N ASP A 188 16.91 -5.63 -5.33
CA ASP A 188 16.84 -4.33 -5.98
C ASP A 188 17.99 -4.13 -6.97
N ASP A 189 17.63 -3.83 -8.23
CA ASP A 189 18.56 -3.26 -9.21
C ASP A 189 18.72 -1.76 -8.96
N GLY A 190 19.94 -1.23 -9.05
CA GLY A 190 20.25 0.18 -8.76
C GLY A 190 20.75 0.32 -7.31
N PRO A 191 19.93 0.70 -6.32
CA PRO A 191 18.52 1.15 -6.36
C PRO A 191 18.37 2.65 -6.68
N LEU A 192 17.13 3.16 -6.77
CA LEU A 192 16.88 4.59 -6.87
C LEU A 192 17.35 5.35 -5.61
N PRO A 193 17.72 6.66 -5.72
CA PRO A 193 18.21 7.46 -4.59
C PRO A 193 17.30 7.48 -3.36
N GLU A 194 15.98 7.48 -3.56
CA GLU A 194 14.96 7.54 -2.52
C GLU A 194 14.78 6.22 -1.74
N VAL A 195 15.41 5.14 -2.19
CA VAL A 195 15.23 3.81 -1.58
C VAL A 195 15.95 3.74 -0.24
N VAL A 196 15.18 3.47 0.81
CA VAL A 196 15.66 3.26 2.18
C VAL A 196 16.21 1.85 2.29
N LYS A 197 17.53 1.74 2.22
CA LYS A 197 18.26 0.45 2.19
C LYS A 197 18.17 -0.32 3.51
N CYS A 198 18.10 0.38 4.65
CA CYS A 198 17.98 -0.25 5.95
C CYS A 198 16.51 -0.64 6.22
N SER A 199 16.23 -1.94 6.34
CA SER A 199 14.88 -2.45 6.59
C SER A 199 14.27 -1.95 7.90
N ASN A 200 15.08 -1.78 8.95
CA ASN A 200 14.63 -1.24 10.24
C ASN A 200 14.21 0.23 10.12
N GLU A 201 14.96 1.02 9.34
CA GLU A 201 14.63 2.42 9.08
C GLU A 201 13.38 2.54 8.19
N ALA A 202 13.30 1.73 7.12
CA ALA A 202 12.12 1.66 6.28
C ALA A 202 10.88 1.29 7.09
N GLN A 203 11.00 0.34 8.03
CA GLN A 203 9.93 -0.03 8.93
C GLN A 203 9.50 1.14 9.83
N ARG A 204 10.45 1.93 10.36
CA ARG A 204 10.15 3.14 11.15
C ARG A 204 9.36 4.15 10.33
N LEU A 205 9.82 4.44 9.11
CA LEU A 205 9.15 5.38 8.20
C LEU A 205 7.76 4.88 7.80
N TYR A 206 7.60 3.59 7.53
CA TYR A 206 6.28 2.98 7.27
C TYR A 206 5.33 3.19 8.44
N ARG A 207 5.78 2.97 9.70
CA ARG A 207 4.97 3.20 10.90
C ARG A 207 4.50 4.65 11.01
N GLU A 208 5.35 5.61 10.64
CA GLU A 208 5.01 7.03 10.64
C GLU A 208 3.95 7.34 9.60
N GLN A 209 4.07 6.76 8.40
CA GLN A 209 3.09 6.95 7.32
C GLN A 209 1.75 6.29 7.60
N VAL A 210 1.70 5.11 8.24
CA VAL A 210 0.42 4.46 8.60
C VAL A 210 -0.18 4.93 9.91
N LYS A 211 0.53 5.80 10.64
CA LYS A 211 0.00 6.40 11.86
C LYS A 211 -1.28 7.17 11.53
N ASP A 212 -2.32 6.92 12.32
CA ASP A 212 -3.64 7.54 12.21
C ASP A 212 -4.32 7.28 10.84
N ALA A 213 -3.89 6.24 10.11
CA ALA A 213 -4.57 5.81 8.89
C ALA A 213 -5.97 5.26 9.22
N ASP A 214 -6.95 5.63 8.41
CA ASP A 214 -8.31 5.10 8.49
C ASP A 214 -8.52 3.95 7.52
N PHE A 215 -7.92 4.08 6.33
CA PHE A 215 -7.90 3.07 5.30
C PHE A 215 -6.48 2.73 4.90
N VAL A 216 -6.24 1.44 4.67
CA VAL A 216 -5.05 0.94 4.00
C VAL A 216 -5.48 0.06 2.84
N ILE A 217 -5.11 0.45 1.63
CA ILE A 217 -5.39 -0.30 0.41
C ILE A 217 -4.09 -0.98 -0.03
N MET A 218 -4.09 -2.30 0.01
CA MET A 218 -2.95 -3.15 -0.32
C MET A 218 -3.15 -3.77 -1.71
N LEU A 219 -2.23 -3.49 -2.63
CA LEU A 219 -2.34 -3.78 -4.05
C LEU A 219 -1.17 -4.66 -4.51
N ALA A 220 -1.43 -5.95 -4.67
CA ALA A 220 -0.54 -6.93 -5.29
C ALA A 220 0.91 -6.91 -4.77
N SER A 221 1.08 -6.97 -3.44
CA SER A 221 2.39 -6.97 -2.80
C SER A 221 2.46 -7.76 -1.49
N THR A 222 2.70 -9.07 -1.56
CA THR A 222 2.80 -9.93 -0.36
C THR A 222 3.72 -9.36 0.73
N LEU A 223 4.93 -8.92 0.37
CA LEU A 223 5.93 -8.46 1.33
C LEU A 223 5.49 -7.17 2.02
N HIS A 224 5.11 -6.15 1.25
CA HIS A 224 4.75 -4.86 1.83
C HIS A 224 3.40 -4.93 2.55
N SER A 225 2.42 -5.68 2.02
CA SER A 225 1.12 -5.89 2.67
C SER A 225 1.26 -6.52 4.05
N ILE A 226 2.03 -7.61 4.17
CA ILE A 226 2.26 -8.27 5.47
C ILE A 226 3.06 -7.35 6.41
N ALA A 227 4.09 -6.67 5.89
CA ALA A 227 4.89 -5.76 6.70
C ALA A 227 4.03 -4.65 7.29
N VAL A 228 3.18 -4.02 6.46
CA VAL A 228 2.26 -2.96 6.89
C VAL A 228 1.20 -3.50 7.83
N GLY A 229 0.58 -4.65 7.54
CA GLY A 229 -0.40 -5.29 8.43
C GLY A 229 0.09 -5.44 9.88
N ASN A 230 1.35 -5.82 10.07
CA ASN A 230 1.98 -5.94 11.40
C ASN A 230 2.14 -4.59 12.15
N MET A 231 1.97 -3.46 11.46
CA MET A 231 2.12 -2.11 12.02
C MET A 231 0.78 -1.41 12.28
N LEU A 232 -0.33 -1.99 11.81
CA LEU A 232 -1.65 -1.37 11.88
C LEU A 232 -2.36 -1.67 13.20
N SER A 233 -3.20 -0.73 13.62
CA SER A 233 -4.17 -1.00 14.68
C SER A 233 -5.38 -1.74 14.11
N SER A 234 -6.10 -2.48 14.96
CA SER A 234 -7.32 -3.17 14.55
C SER A 234 -8.48 -2.24 14.17
N ARG A 235 -8.33 -0.92 14.33
CA ARG A 235 -9.34 0.09 13.94
C ARG A 235 -9.22 0.51 12.48
N VAL A 236 -8.07 0.27 11.87
CA VAL A 236 -7.81 0.63 10.47
C VAL A 236 -8.60 -0.32 9.58
N LYS A 237 -9.38 0.22 8.65
CA LYS A 237 -10.05 -0.57 7.61
C LYS A 237 -9.03 -0.96 6.55
N ILE A 238 -8.92 -2.25 6.25
CA ILE A 238 -7.87 -2.77 5.37
C ILE A 238 -8.53 -3.45 4.20
N ILE A 239 -8.09 -3.12 2.99
CA ILE A 239 -8.53 -3.76 1.75
C ILE A 239 -7.29 -4.41 1.15
N CYS A 240 -7.29 -5.73 1.00
CA CYS A 240 -6.18 -6.48 0.42
C CYS A 240 -6.60 -7.08 -0.91
N VAL A 241 -6.01 -6.58 -2.00
CA VAL A 241 -6.25 -7.03 -3.37
C VAL A 241 -5.03 -7.78 -3.87
N ASP A 242 -5.19 -9.07 -4.13
CA ASP A 242 -4.14 -9.91 -4.69
C ASP A 242 -4.78 -11.04 -5.50
N ILE A 243 -4.20 -11.40 -6.64
CA ILE A 243 -4.70 -12.53 -7.44
C ILE A 243 -4.47 -13.87 -6.75
N ASN A 244 -3.48 -13.93 -5.84
CA ASN A 244 -3.15 -15.12 -5.09
C ASN A 244 -3.88 -15.13 -3.73
N PRO A 245 -4.87 -16.04 -3.52
CA PRO A 245 -5.61 -16.10 -2.26
C PRO A 245 -4.72 -16.36 -1.05
N ALA A 246 -3.58 -17.05 -1.22
CA ALA A 246 -2.66 -17.35 -0.12
C ALA A 246 -2.05 -16.09 0.50
N VAL A 247 -1.93 -14.99 -0.26
CA VAL A 247 -1.43 -13.71 0.27
C VAL A 247 -2.44 -13.11 1.24
N VAL A 248 -3.71 -13.13 0.85
CA VAL A 248 -4.82 -12.63 1.65
C VAL A 248 -4.99 -13.48 2.92
N THR A 249 -4.95 -14.81 2.80
CA THR A 249 -4.99 -15.71 3.96
C THR A 249 -3.83 -15.46 4.93
N LYS A 250 -2.59 -15.33 4.42
CA LYS A 250 -1.42 -15.04 5.26
C LYS A 250 -1.52 -13.72 6.01
N LEU A 251 -2.17 -12.71 5.43
CA LEU A 251 -2.40 -11.43 6.09
C LEU A 251 -3.38 -11.60 7.26
N SER A 252 -4.49 -12.30 7.04
CA SER A 252 -5.48 -12.61 8.08
C SER A 252 -4.88 -13.43 9.22
N ASP A 253 -4.10 -14.47 8.90
CA ASP A 253 -3.44 -15.36 9.89
C ASP A 253 -2.43 -14.62 10.78
N ARG A 254 -1.91 -13.48 10.32
CA ARG A 254 -0.95 -12.64 11.07
C ARG A 254 -1.61 -11.57 11.93
N GLY A 255 -2.89 -11.77 12.29
CA GLY A 255 -3.61 -10.91 13.21
C GLY A 255 -4.30 -9.72 12.56
N THR A 256 -4.34 -9.66 11.23
CA THR A 256 -5.07 -8.64 10.47
C THR A 256 -6.44 -9.17 10.05
N SER A 257 -7.20 -9.72 11.00
CA SER A 257 -8.47 -10.40 10.73
C SER A 257 -9.59 -9.47 10.24
N GLN A 258 -9.42 -8.15 10.40
CA GLN A 258 -10.36 -7.14 9.91
C GLN A 258 -10.15 -6.77 8.43
N ALA A 259 -9.17 -7.37 7.75
CA ALA A 259 -8.92 -7.11 6.35
C ALA A 259 -10.02 -7.69 5.45
N VAL A 260 -10.56 -6.85 4.57
CA VAL A 260 -11.41 -7.29 3.47
C VAL A 260 -10.50 -7.80 2.35
N GLY A 261 -10.53 -9.12 2.16
CA GLY A 261 -9.75 -9.81 1.13
C GLY A 261 -10.48 -9.87 -0.20
N ILE A 262 -9.85 -9.38 -1.27
CA ILE A 262 -10.37 -9.42 -2.64
C ILE A 262 -9.39 -10.18 -3.51
N VAL A 263 -9.78 -11.41 -3.88
CA VAL A 263 -8.96 -12.27 -4.72
C VAL A 263 -9.28 -11.98 -6.18
N THR A 264 -8.54 -11.06 -6.78
CA THR A 264 -8.77 -10.62 -8.17
C THR A 264 -7.52 -10.02 -8.78
N ASP A 265 -7.55 -9.83 -10.10
CA ASP A 265 -6.51 -9.10 -10.81
C ASP A 265 -6.56 -7.60 -10.46
N VAL A 266 -5.41 -7.06 -10.02
CA VAL A 266 -5.27 -5.64 -9.69
C VAL A 266 -5.43 -4.74 -10.92
N GLY A 267 -5.08 -5.26 -12.11
CA GLY A 267 -5.29 -4.64 -13.42
C GLY A 267 -6.75 -4.35 -13.71
N THR A 268 -7.64 -5.23 -13.28
CA THR A 268 -9.09 -5.10 -13.46
C THR A 268 -9.73 -4.33 -12.30
N PHE A 269 -9.24 -4.52 -11.07
CA PHE A 269 -9.78 -3.88 -9.87
C PHE A 269 -9.64 -2.36 -9.87
N LEU A 270 -8.44 -1.83 -10.13
CA LEU A 270 -8.16 -0.39 -10.02
C LEU A 270 -8.98 0.46 -11.00
N PRO A 271 -9.12 0.10 -12.30
CA PRO A 271 -9.98 0.83 -13.22
C PRO A 271 -11.42 0.92 -12.73
N LEU A 272 -11.99 -0.20 -12.27
CA LEU A 272 -13.35 -0.24 -11.76
C LEU A 272 -13.51 0.63 -10.52
N LEU A 273 -12.54 0.57 -9.59
CA LEU A 273 -12.55 1.40 -8.39
C LEU A 273 -12.50 2.89 -8.75
N VAL A 274 -11.56 3.30 -9.59
CA VAL A 274 -11.39 4.71 -9.97
C VAL A 274 -12.61 5.24 -10.72
N ASN A 275 -13.18 4.45 -11.64
CA ASN A 275 -14.42 4.81 -12.32
C ASN A 275 -15.59 5.01 -11.34
N GLU A 276 -15.67 4.20 -10.27
CA GLU A 276 -16.67 4.42 -9.22
C GLU A 276 -16.32 5.63 -8.33
N LEU A 277 -15.04 5.96 -8.14
CA LEU A 277 -14.60 7.15 -7.39
C LEU A 277 -14.91 8.47 -8.11
N GLU A 278 -14.93 8.47 -9.45
CA GLU A 278 -15.20 9.67 -10.27
C GLU A 278 -16.68 9.99 -10.44
N LYS A 279 -17.58 9.03 -10.22
CA LYS A 279 -19.03 9.25 -10.27
C LYS A 279 -19.54 10.16 -9.16
#